data_AF-A0A965EH54-F1
#
_entry.id   AF-A0A965EH54-F1
#
_cell.length_a   1.000
_cell.length_b   1.000
_cell.length_c   1.000
_cell.angle_alpha   90.00
_cell.angle_beta   90.00
_cell.angle_gamma   90.00
#
_symmetry.space_group_name_H-M   'P 1'
#
loop_
_entity.id
_entity.type
_entity.pdbx_description
1 polymer ?
#
loop_
_entity_poly.entity_id
_entity_poly.type
_entity_poly.pdbx_seq_one_letter_code
_entity_poly.pdbx_strand_id
1 'polypeptide(L)'
;MASVFSSPSLANHPGLDEWIAVKADGRIAVRTGKVDIGQRISTALAMIAAEELDVPLDRIDMIRTVTGEAPDEGITSGSNSMMESGHAVRLASATARRHMLARAAEVLDVNAAMLEVEDGRIRSRDTNR
;
A
#
# COMPACT_ATOMS: atom_id res chain seq x y z
N MET A 1 -11.87 -3.68 24.28
CA MET A 1 -11.49 -4.69 23.27
C MET A 1 -10.79 -3.97 22.14
N ALA A 2 -9.47 -4.15 21.99
CA ALA A 2 -8.79 -3.68 20.78
C ALA A 2 -9.37 -4.42 19.57
N SER A 3 -9.76 -3.69 18.53
CA SER A 3 -10.29 -4.28 17.30
C SER A 3 -9.28 -5.28 16.75
N VAL A 4 -9.68 -6.54 16.58
CA VAL A 4 -8.86 -7.61 15.96
C VAL A 4 -8.50 -7.28 14.50
N PHE A 5 -9.09 -6.22 13.94
CA PHE A 5 -8.85 -5.73 12.59
C PHE A 5 -7.88 -4.54 12.51
N SER A 6 -7.28 -4.09 13.61
CA SER A 6 -6.26 -3.04 13.56
C SER A 6 -4.88 -3.65 13.76
N SER A 7 -4.03 -3.63 12.73
CA SER A 7 -2.61 -3.94 12.90
C SER A 7 -2.00 -2.97 13.93
N PRO A 8 -1.21 -3.44 14.92
CA PRO A 8 -0.47 -2.56 15.84
C PRO A 8 0.36 -1.51 15.10
N SER A 9 0.94 -1.89 13.96
CA SER A 9 1.75 -0.95 13.18
C SER A 9 0.92 0.24 12.66
N LEU A 10 -0.29 0.00 12.13
CA LEU A 10 -1.17 1.08 11.69
C LEU A 10 -1.76 1.88 12.84
N ALA A 11 -2.01 1.25 13.99
CA ALA A 11 -2.49 1.95 15.17
C ALA A 11 -1.47 3.00 15.65
N ASN A 12 -0.18 2.70 15.53
CA ASN A 12 0.91 3.59 15.94
C ASN A 12 1.36 4.54 14.81
N HIS A 13 1.26 4.10 13.56
CA HIS A 13 1.64 4.85 12.35
C HIS A 13 0.47 4.94 11.38
N PRO A 14 -0.54 5.78 11.66
CA PRO A 14 -1.76 5.83 10.84
C PRO A 14 -1.60 6.67 9.56
N GLY A 15 -0.50 7.42 9.39
CA GLY A 15 -0.28 8.27 8.24
C GLY A 15 -0.06 7.45 6.96
N LEU A 16 -0.88 7.67 5.94
CA LEU A 16 -0.80 6.92 4.68
C LEU A 16 0.58 7.06 4.00
N ASP A 17 1.14 8.27 4.05
CA ASP A 17 2.43 8.65 3.45
C ASP A 17 3.65 8.01 4.15
N GLU A 18 3.49 7.54 5.38
CA GLU A 18 4.49 6.74 6.09
C GLU A 18 4.69 5.38 5.41
N TRP A 19 3.65 4.82 4.80
CA TRP A 19 3.62 3.47 4.24
C TRP A 19 3.82 3.43 2.73
N ILE A 20 3.21 4.37 2.01
CA ILE A 20 3.12 4.31 0.55
C ILE A 20 3.20 5.70 -0.07
N ALA A 21 3.92 5.81 -1.18
CA ALA A 21 3.95 7.01 -2.01
C ALA A 21 3.99 6.63 -3.49
N VAL A 22 3.14 7.28 -4.29
CA VAL A 22 3.21 7.20 -5.76
C VAL A 22 4.15 8.27 -6.27
N LYS A 23 5.18 7.87 -7.01
CA LYS A 23 6.16 8.79 -7.60
C LYS A 23 5.63 9.35 -8.93
N ALA A 24 6.22 10.45 -9.37
CA ALA A 24 5.83 11.11 -10.63
C ALA A 24 6.06 10.24 -11.88
N ASP A 25 6.97 9.26 -11.81
CA ASP A 25 7.25 8.29 -12.88
C ASP A 25 6.32 7.07 -12.86
N GLY A 26 5.33 7.04 -11.96
CA GLY A 26 4.38 5.93 -11.80
C GLY A 26 4.90 4.74 -11.00
N ARG A 27 6.15 4.78 -10.49
CA ARG A 27 6.63 3.79 -9.51
C ARG A 27 6.02 4.06 -8.13
N ILE A 28 5.86 3.00 -7.34
CA ILE A 28 5.22 3.07 -6.03
C ILE A 28 6.25 2.70 -4.98
N ALA A 29 6.62 3.66 -4.14
CA ALA A 29 7.43 3.42 -2.96
C ALA A 29 6.58 2.81 -1.85
N VAL A 30 7.01 1.66 -1.31
CA VAL A 30 6.39 1.01 -0.15
C VAL A 30 7.42 0.90 0.97
N ARG A 31 7.02 1.26 2.19
CA ARG A 31 7.86 1.24 3.39
C ARG A 31 7.34 0.24 4.41
N THR A 32 8.27 -0.27 5.21
CA THR A 32 8.01 -1.08 6.41
C THR A 32 9.14 -0.84 7.39
N GLY A 33 8.80 -0.83 8.68
CA GLY A 33 9.76 -0.85 9.78
C GLY A 33 10.35 -2.23 10.05
N LYS A 34 9.74 -3.30 9.52
CA LYS A 34 10.28 -4.66 9.66
C LYS A 34 11.47 -4.84 8.73
N VAL A 35 12.50 -5.52 9.24
CA VAL A 35 13.73 -5.74 8.51
C VAL A 35 13.72 -7.15 7.92
N ASP A 36 14.04 -7.24 6.63
CA ASP A 36 14.30 -8.52 5.99
C ASP A 36 15.72 -8.99 6.32
N ILE A 37 15.81 -10.08 7.10
CA ILE A 37 17.05 -10.72 7.54
C ILE A 37 17.23 -12.09 6.88
N GLY A 38 16.52 -12.35 5.77
CA GLY A 38 16.60 -13.59 4.99
C GLY A 38 15.28 -14.33 4.85
N GLN A 39 14.22 -13.90 5.54
CA GLN A 39 12.88 -14.49 5.47
C GLN A 39 12.09 -14.10 4.22
N ARG A 40 12.55 -13.10 3.47
CA ARG A 40 11.90 -12.60 2.23
C ARG A 40 10.57 -11.90 2.46
N ILE A 41 10.46 -11.15 3.56
CA ILE A 41 9.27 -10.35 3.85
C ILE A 41 9.09 -9.21 2.85
N SER A 42 10.18 -8.56 2.40
CA SER A 42 10.07 -7.42 1.47
C SER A 42 9.39 -7.85 0.16
N THR A 43 9.69 -9.05 -0.34
CA THR A 43 9.03 -9.62 -1.52
C THR A 43 7.53 -9.85 -1.27
N ALA A 44 7.17 -10.42 -0.12
CA ALA A 44 5.77 -10.67 0.22
C ALA A 44 4.95 -9.37 0.33
N LEU A 45 5.52 -8.34 0.97
CA LEU A 45 4.88 -7.03 1.08
C LEU A 45 4.73 -6.35 -0.29
N ALA A 46 5.74 -6.47 -1.16
CA ALA A 46 5.67 -5.95 -2.52
C ALA A 46 4.52 -6.59 -3.32
N MET A 47 4.33 -7.90 -3.21
CA MET A 47 3.22 -8.61 -3.85
C MET A 47 1.86 -8.17 -3.32
N ILE A 48 1.74 -7.96 -2.00
CA ILE A 48 0.50 -7.45 -1.38
C ILE A 48 0.16 -6.07 -1.95
N ALA A 49 1.13 -5.17 -2.00
CA ALA A 49 0.92 -3.82 -2.53
C ALA A 49 0.56 -3.84 -4.03
N ALA A 50 1.28 -4.66 -4.81
CA ALA A 50 1.04 -4.82 -6.24
C ALA A 50 -0.38 -5.30 -6.54
N GLU A 51 -0.83 -6.35 -5.84
CA GLU A 51 -2.18 -6.90 -5.96
C GLU A 51 -3.24 -5.86 -5.59
N GLU A 52 -3.07 -5.20 -4.44
CA GLU A 52 -4.08 -4.26 -3.93
C GLU A 52 -4.20 -2.99 -4.79
N LEU A 53 -3.12 -2.59 -5.47
CA LEU A 53 -3.09 -1.46 -6.39
C LEU A 53 -3.38 -1.85 -7.84
N ASP A 54 -3.47 -3.15 -8.12
CA ASP A 54 -3.58 -3.73 -9.46
C ASP A 54 -2.49 -3.22 -10.42
N VAL A 55 -1.23 -3.44 -10.05
CA VAL A 55 -0.05 -3.09 -10.84
C VAL A 55 0.91 -4.28 -10.95
N PRO A 56 1.77 -4.33 -11.98
CA PRO A 56 2.82 -5.32 -12.04
C PRO A 56 3.83 -5.11 -10.90
N LEU A 57 4.39 -6.20 -10.40
CA LEU A 57 5.29 -6.21 -9.25
C LEU A 57 6.52 -5.31 -9.44
N ASP A 58 7.00 -5.14 -10.68
CA ASP A 58 8.16 -4.32 -11.02
C ASP A 58 7.94 -2.80 -10.85
N ARG A 59 6.68 -2.35 -10.69
CA ARG A 59 6.34 -0.98 -10.29
C ARG A 59 6.49 -0.73 -8.79
N ILE A 60 6.64 -1.78 -7.98
CA ILE A 60 6.78 -1.63 -6.52
C ILE A 60 8.26 -1.51 -6.13
N ASP A 61 8.59 -0.38 -5.51
CA ASP A 61 9.89 -0.13 -4.88
C ASP A 61 9.77 -0.34 -3.38
N MET A 62 10.28 -1.47 -2.87
CA MET A 62 10.46 -1.64 -1.43
C MET A 62 11.61 -0.75 -0.97
N ILE A 63 11.29 0.28 -0.22
CA ILE A 63 12.28 1.21 0.32
C ILE A 63 12.98 0.55 1.49
N ARG A 64 14.31 0.64 1.50
CA ARG A 64 15.14 0.16 2.60
C ARG A 64 14.70 0.84 3.90
N THR A 65 14.52 0.06 4.95
CA THR A 65 14.19 0.58 6.28
C THR A 65 15.32 1.46 6.82
N VAL A 66 14.99 2.73 7.10
CA VAL A 66 15.86 3.72 7.74
C VAL A 66 15.09 4.34 8.89
N THR A 67 15.70 4.37 10.07
CA THR A 67 15.09 4.98 11.26
C THR A 67 14.80 6.47 11.01
N GLY A 68 13.57 6.90 11.30
CA GLY A 68 13.10 8.27 11.04
C GLY A 68 12.51 8.49 9.65
N GLU A 69 12.64 7.52 8.73
CA GLU A 69 12.02 7.56 7.40
C GLU A 69 10.94 6.46 7.20
N ALA A 70 11.13 5.30 7.83
CA ALA A 70 10.16 4.21 7.84
C ALA A 70 9.34 4.22 9.14
N PRO A 71 8.11 3.69 9.14
CA PRO A 71 7.31 3.55 10.35
C PRO A 71 8.07 2.70 11.37
N ASP A 72 8.01 3.06 12.65
CA ASP A 72 8.63 2.29 13.73
C ASP A 72 7.74 1.10 14.10
N GLU A 73 7.96 -0.01 13.41
CA GLU A 73 7.25 -1.26 13.67
C GLU A 73 7.92 -2.11 14.77
N GLY A 74 8.89 -1.56 15.51
CA GLY A 74 9.64 -2.28 16.53
C GLY A 74 10.47 -3.44 15.98
N ILE A 75 10.53 -4.54 16.72
CA ILE A 75 11.47 -5.64 16.44
C ILE A 75 10.88 -6.62 15.41
N THR A 76 11.74 -7.17 14.56
CA THR A 76 11.45 -8.35 13.74
C THR A 76 11.67 -9.61 14.59
N SER A 77 10.59 -10.15 15.19
CA SER A 77 10.63 -11.34 16.06
C SER A 77 9.25 -12.01 16.14
N GLY A 78 9.20 -13.22 16.68
CA GLY A 78 7.96 -13.93 16.99
C GLY A 78 7.10 -14.34 15.79
N SER A 79 7.66 -14.28 14.57
CA SER A 79 6.92 -14.50 13.31
C SER A 79 5.77 -13.50 13.08
N ASN A 80 5.80 -12.34 13.73
CA ASN A 80 4.70 -11.35 13.66
C ASN A 80 4.79 -10.44 12.44
N SER A 81 5.94 -10.35 11.76
CA SER A 81 6.17 -9.32 10.75
C SER A 81 5.15 -9.33 9.61
N MET A 82 4.75 -10.50 9.11
CA MET A 82 3.71 -10.57 8.07
C MET A 82 2.31 -10.24 8.60
N MET A 83 2.00 -10.61 9.84
CA MET A 83 0.71 -10.28 10.46
C MET A 83 0.56 -8.77 10.62
N GLU A 84 1.62 -8.11 11.08
CA GLU A 84 1.63 -6.68 11.38
C GLU A 84 1.79 -5.84 10.10
N SER A 85 2.93 -5.96 9.41
CA SER A 85 3.23 -5.14 8.23
C SER A 85 2.43 -5.55 7.01
N GLY A 86 2.13 -6.85 6.85
CA GLY A 86 1.32 -7.32 5.72
C GLY A 86 -0.09 -6.71 5.75
N HIS A 87 -0.69 -6.66 6.93
CA HIS A 87 -1.98 -5.99 7.10
C HIS A 87 -1.86 -4.46 6.93
N ALA A 88 -0.80 -3.85 7.46
CA ALA A 88 -0.56 -2.42 7.32
C ALA A 88 -0.42 -1.98 5.86
N VAL A 89 0.47 -2.63 5.12
CA VAL A 89 0.71 -2.36 3.69
C VAL A 89 -0.54 -2.61 2.87
N ARG A 90 -1.32 -3.65 3.18
CA ARG A 90 -2.59 -3.92 2.48
C ARG A 90 -3.58 -2.77 2.65
N LEU A 91 -3.85 -2.35 3.89
CA LEU A 91 -4.80 -1.26 4.15
C LEU A 91 -4.29 0.09 3.63
N ALA A 92 -3.00 0.37 3.72
CA ALA A 92 -2.39 1.55 3.12
C ALA A 92 -2.59 1.56 1.60
N SER A 93 -2.30 0.45 0.93
CA SER A 93 -2.47 0.30 -0.53
C SER A 93 -3.94 0.44 -0.95
N ALA A 94 -4.86 -0.22 -0.25
CA ALA A 94 -6.30 -0.10 -0.49
C ALA A 94 -6.80 1.34 -0.31
N THR A 95 -6.30 2.03 0.73
CA THR A 95 -6.63 3.42 1.02
C THR A 95 -6.11 4.34 -0.07
N ALA A 96 -4.86 4.15 -0.52
CA ALA A 96 -4.29 4.90 -1.63
C ALA A 96 -5.11 4.70 -2.91
N ARG A 97 -5.46 3.46 -3.27
CA ARG A 97 -6.32 3.14 -4.43
C ARG A 97 -7.67 3.84 -4.34
N ARG A 98 -8.31 3.80 -3.16
CA ARG A 98 -9.58 4.50 -2.92
C ARG A 98 -9.47 6.00 -3.15
N HIS A 99 -8.40 6.64 -2.68
CA HIS A 99 -8.16 8.07 -2.92
C HIS A 99 -7.94 8.37 -4.40
N MET A 100 -7.17 7.54 -5.11
CA MET A 100 -6.95 7.70 -6.55
C MET A 100 -8.26 7.55 -7.35
N LEU A 101 -9.10 6.56 -7.01
CA LEU A 101 -10.41 6.38 -7.63
C LEU A 101 -11.34 7.57 -7.38
N ALA A 102 -11.37 8.11 -6.16
CA ALA A 102 -12.15 9.30 -5.85
C ALA A 102 -11.69 10.51 -6.69
N ARG A 103 -10.38 10.71 -6.84
CA ARG A 103 -9.83 11.78 -7.69
C ARG A 103 -10.12 11.56 -9.17
N ALA A 104 -9.99 10.33 -9.66
CA ALA A 104 -10.32 10.01 -11.05
C ALA A 104 -11.81 10.23 -11.34
N ALA A 105 -12.70 9.93 -10.39
CA ALA A 105 -14.13 10.20 -10.53
C ALA A 105 -14.42 11.70 -10.69
N GLU A 106 -13.75 12.54 -9.89
CA GLU A 106 -13.81 14.01 -10.03
C GLU A 106 -13.29 14.48 -11.39
N VAL A 107 -12.14 13.97 -11.84
CA VAL A 107 -11.49 14.38 -13.10
C VAL A 107 -12.28 13.94 -14.34
N LEU A 108 -12.87 12.75 -14.29
CA LEU A 108 -13.62 12.17 -15.41
C LEU A 108 -15.10 12.56 -15.40
N ASP A 109 -15.59 13.19 -14.33
CA ASP A 109 -16.99 13.55 -14.10
C ASP A 109 -17.92 12.33 -14.17
N VAL A 110 -17.55 11.26 -13.45
CA VAL A 110 -18.31 10.00 -13.40
C VAL A 110 -18.47 9.51 -11.96
N ASN A 111 -19.44 8.64 -11.72
CA ASN A 111 -19.54 7.96 -10.43
C ASN A 111 -18.34 7.02 -10.23
N ALA A 112 -17.68 7.06 -9.07
CA ALA A 112 -16.56 6.17 -8.73
C ALA A 112 -16.92 4.67 -8.87
N ALA A 113 -18.20 4.30 -8.69
CA ALA A 113 -18.67 2.95 -8.90
C ALA A 113 -18.54 2.48 -10.36
N MET A 114 -18.45 3.39 -11.33
CA MET A 114 -18.24 3.11 -12.76
C MET A 114 -16.76 3.01 -13.14
N LEU A 115 -15.85 3.26 -12.20
CA LEU A 115 -14.42 3.16 -12.44
C LEU A 115 -13.92 1.74 -12.25
N GLU A 116 -12.91 1.39 -13.02
CA GLU A 116 -12.10 0.19 -12.85
C GLU A 116 -10.62 0.55 -12.83
N VAL A 117 -9.81 -0.32 -12.25
CA VAL A 117 -8.36 -0.24 -12.33
C VAL A 117 -7.90 -1.47 -13.11
N GLU A 118 -7.00 -1.25 -14.06
CA GLU A 118 -6.31 -2.29 -14.83
C GLU A 118 -4.86 -1.83 -15.06
N ASP A 119 -3.86 -2.61 -14.62
CA ASP A 119 -2.43 -2.28 -14.79
C ASP A 119 -2.09 -0.85 -14.30
N GLY A 120 -2.66 -0.48 -13.14
CA GLY A 120 -2.53 0.83 -12.50
C GLY A 120 -3.19 1.99 -13.25
N ARG A 121 -3.93 1.72 -14.33
CA ARG A 121 -4.71 2.73 -15.05
C ARG A 121 -6.14 2.72 -14.58
N ILE A 122 -6.68 3.89 -14.27
CA ILE A 122 -8.08 4.05 -13.94
C ILE A 122 -8.85 4.39 -15.21
N ARG A 123 -9.94 3.66 -15.47
CA ARG A 123 -10.82 3.88 -16.62
C ARG A 123 -12.28 3.95 -16.20
N SER A 124 -13.07 4.71 -16.93
CA SER A 124 -14.53 4.72 -16.80
C SER A 124 -15.17 3.69 -17.73
N ARG A 125 -15.94 2.76 -17.18
CA ARG A 125 -16.73 1.79 -17.98
C ARG A 125 -17.87 2.44 -18.77
N ASP A 126 -18.30 3.63 -18.37
CA ASP A 126 -19.41 4.35 -18.99
C ASP A 126 -18.94 5.16 -20.20
N THR A 127 -17.78 5.81 -20.08
CA THR A 127 -17.27 6.74 -21.11
C THR A 127 -16.09 6.19 -21.91
N ASN A 128 -15.50 5.07 -21.48
CA ASN A 128 -14.26 4.49 -22.04
C ASN A 128 -13.08 5.49 -22.09
N ARG A 129 -13.08 6.46 -21.16
CA ARG A 129 -12.02 7.45 -20.94
C ARG A 129 -11.11 7.03 -19.80
#